data_AF-A0A6I4YLY0-F1
#
_entry.id   AF-A0A6I4YLY0-F1
#
_cell.length_a   1.000
_cell.length_b   1.000
_cell.length_c   1.000
_cell.angle_alpha   90.00
_cell.angle_beta   90.00
_cell.angle_gamma   90.00
#
_symmetry.space_group_name_H-M   'P 1'
#
loop_
_entity.id
_entity.type
_entity.pdbx_description
1 polymer ?
#
loop_
_entity_poly.entity_id
_entity_poly.type
_entity_poly.pdbx_seq_one_letter_code
_entity_poly.pdbx_strand_id
1 'polypeptide(L)'
;MATGLLVAAVLAAAALYGFIWERDVRGWRTWGFRLRHEIVATPEVRREGFLMSRDVYFVLRAGEDSRRAVQACATAFAHAQTLETPITQCRAFGSARDARIQLQHPDLNCELARSRQEPYMDAGRALVTINTGERCARRNSLNNAGTGFHTIKEQQ
;
A
#
# COMPACT_ATOMS: atom_id res chain seq x y z
N MET A 1 20.10 8.24 -42.07
CA MET A 1 20.89 7.72 -40.91
C MET A 1 20.43 8.30 -39.57
N ALA A 2 19.87 9.51 -39.50
CA ALA A 2 19.40 10.13 -38.25
C ALA A 2 18.15 9.47 -37.61
N THR A 3 17.28 8.84 -38.40
CA THR A 3 16.05 8.19 -37.91
C THR A 3 16.31 6.91 -37.11
N GLY A 4 17.29 6.09 -37.50
CA GLY A 4 17.64 4.87 -36.76
C GLY A 4 18.24 5.14 -35.39
N LEU A 5 19.01 6.23 -35.25
CA LEU A 5 19.62 6.65 -34.00
C LEU A 5 18.58 7.17 -33.00
N LEU A 6 17.58 7.92 -33.49
CA LEU A 6 16.44 8.38 -32.68
C LEU A 6 15.58 7.22 -32.19
N VAL A 7 15.25 6.26 -33.05
CA VAL A 7 14.44 5.08 -32.65
C VAL A 7 15.20 4.22 -31.63
N ALA A 8 16.49 3.98 -31.83
CA ALA A 8 17.31 3.25 -30.87
C ALA A 8 17.41 3.96 -29.51
N ALA A 9 17.55 5.29 -29.51
CA ALA A 9 17.57 6.09 -28.28
C ALA A 9 16.23 6.05 -27.53
N VAL A 10 15.11 6.12 -28.25
CA VAL A 10 13.77 6.02 -27.65
C VAL A 10 13.53 4.62 -27.06
N LEU A 11 13.92 3.56 -27.77
CA LEU A 11 13.81 2.19 -27.26
C LEU A 11 14.71 1.94 -26.05
N ALA A 12 15.94 2.45 -26.07
CA ALA A 12 16.85 2.36 -24.92
C ALA A 12 16.31 3.12 -23.72
N ALA A 13 15.75 4.32 -23.92
CA ALA A 13 15.11 5.11 -22.86
C ALA A 13 13.86 4.39 -22.30
N ALA A 14 13.03 3.78 -23.15
CA ALA A 14 11.86 3.01 -22.73
C ALA A 14 12.25 1.74 -21.95
N ALA A 15 13.29 1.02 -22.40
CA ALA A 15 13.82 -0.15 -21.70
C ALA A 15 14.44 0.23 -20.34
N LEU A 16 15.18 1.34 -20.29
CA LEU A 16 15.75 1.85 -19.03
C LEU A 16 14.63 2.32 -18.08
N TYR A 17 13.60 2.99 -18.59
CA TYR A 17 12.42 3.38 -17.83
C TYR A 17 11.69 2.16 -17.27
N GLY A 18 11.48 1.14 -18.09
CA GLY A 18 10.91 -0.15 -17.66
C GLY A 18 11.75 -0.81 -16.57
N PHE A 19 13.08 -0.86 -16.72
CA PHE A 19 13.99 -1.43 -15.74
C PHE A 19 13.99 -0.67 -14.40
N ILE A 20 14.04 0.66 -14.44
CA ILE A 20 13.97 1.52 -13.24
C ILE A 20 12.63 1.33 -12.54
N TRP A 21 11.55 1.28 -13.31
CA TRP A 21 10.21 1.07 -12.79
C TRP A 21 10.06 -0.31 -12.17
N GLU A 22 10.52 -1.38 -12.82
CA GLU A 22 10.44 -2.76 -12.31
C GLU A 22 11.25 -2.97 -11.03
N ARG A 23 12.44 -2.37 -10.92
CA ARG A 23 13.32 -2.57 -9.77
C ARG A 23 13.14 -1.56 -8.64
N ASP A 24 12.19 -0.63 -8.76
CA ASP A 24 12.00 0.48 -7.82
C ASP A 24 13.32 1.16 -7.43
N VAL A 25 14.18 1.40 -8.43
CA VAL A 25 15.54 1.91 -8.19
C VAL A 25 15.44 3.27 -7.50
N ARG A 26 15.99 3.39 -6.28
CA ARG A 26 15.93 4.58 -5.40
C ARG A 26 14.53 4.94 -4.89
N GLY A 27 13.58 4.01 -4.85
CA GLY A 27 12.25 4.26 -4.29
C GLY A 27 11.38 5.17 -5.16
N TRP A 28 11.51 5.08 -6.48
CA TRP A 28 10.73 5.90 -7.41
C TRP A 28 9.22 5.60 -7.34
N ARG A 29 8.83 4.32 -7.18
CA ARG A 29 7.43 3.91 -7.01
C ARG A 29 6.87 4.41 -5.68
N THR A 30 7.64 4.26 -4.60
CA THR A 30 7.25 4.79 -3.29
C THR A 30 7.14 6.31 -3.31
N TRP A 31 8.05 7.02 -3.99
CA TRP A 31 7.96 8.46 -4.19
C TRP A 31 6.75 8.86 -5.04
N GLY A 32 6.50 8.18 -6.15
CA GLY A 32 5.34 8.43 -7.01
C GLY A 32 4.00 8.20 -6.30
N PHE A 33 3.94 7.21 -5.39
CA PHE A 33 2.78 7.02 -4.52
C PHE A 33 2.64 8.18 -3.52
N ARG A 34 3.72 8.57 -2.83
CA ARG A 34 3.73 9.69 -1.88
C ARG A 34 3.39 11.06 -2.51
N LEU A 35 3.64 11.23 -3.81
CA LEU A 35 3.20 12.43 -4.54
C LEU A 35 1.69 12.48 -4.77
N ARG A 36 1.05 11.31 -4.85
CA ARG A 36 -0.39 11.19 -5.14
C ARG A 36 -1.23 11.07 -3.88
N HIS A 37 -0.65 10.56 -2.80
CA HIS A 37 -1.34 10.24 -1.56
C HIS A 37 -0.64 10.85 -0.35
N GLU A 38 -1.43 11.45 0.54
CA GLU A 38 -0.93 11.88 1.84
C GLU A 38 -0.68 10.65 2.71
N ILE A 39 0.58 10.45 3.13
CA ILE A 39 0.92 9.43 4.13
C ILE A 39 0.80 10.07 5.51
N VAL A 40 -0.14 9.58 6.31
CA VAL A 40 -0.41 10.10 7.65
C VAL A 40 0.58 9.52 8.66
N ALA A 41 0.87 8.23 8.56
CA ALA A 41 1.77 7.54 9.47
C ALA A 41 2.31 6.24 8.86
N THR A 42 3.42 5.77 9.42
CA THR A 42 3.96 4.43 9.16
C THR A 42 4.21 3.69 10.47
N PRO A 43 3.15 3.20 11.15
CA PRO A 43 3.30 2.63 12.48
C PRO A 43 4.11 1.34 12.44
N GLU A 44 4.88 1.12 13.50
CA GLU A 44 5.72 -0.05 13.67
C GLU A 44 4.94 -1.20 14.30
N VAL A 45 4.97 -2.36 13.65
CA VAL A 45 4.43 -3.61 14.18
C VAL A 45 5.56 -4.35 14.88
N ARG A 46 5.52 -4.37 16.21
CA ARG A 46 6.50 -5.04 17.06
C ARG A 46 5.93 -6.30 17.69
N ARG A 47 6.74 -7.35 17.79
CA ARG A 47 6.44 -8.56 18.54
C ARG A 47 7.61 -8.86 19.46
N GLU A 48 7.33 -9.03 20.75
CA GLU A 48 8.36 -9.31 21.77
C GLU A 48 9.49 -8.26 21.78
N GLY A 49 9.16 -7.00 21.47
CA GLY A 49 10.12 -5.89 21.39
C GLY A 49 10.84 -5.75 20.05
N PHE A 50 10.82 -6.76 19.20
CA PHE A 50 11.44 -6.74 17.88
C PHE A 50 10.54 -6.11 16.82
N LEU A 51 11.12 -5.25 16.00
CA LEU A 51 10.45 -4.64 14.85
C LEU A 51 10.27 -5.69 13.75
N MET A 52 9.02 -6.12 13.55
CA MET A 52 8.68 -7.17 12.59
C MET A 52 8.31 -6.58 11.24
N SER A 53 7.50 -5.52 11.23
CA SER A 53 7.05 -4.87 10.01
C SER A 53 6.59 -3.44 10.27
N ARG A 54 6.26 -2.72 9.21
CA ARG A 54 5.59 -1.42 9.25
C ARG A 54 4.29 -1.48 8.45
N ASP A 55 3.33 -0.66 8.86
CA ASP A 55 2.15 -0.41 8.04
C ASP A 55 2.29 0.97 7.36
N VAL A 56 1.48 1.22 6.34
CA VAL A 56 1.35 2.53 5.68
C VAL A 56 -0.08 3.01 5.81
N TYR A 57 -0.27 4.14 6.49
CA TYR A 57 -1.58 4.77 6.66
C TYR A 57 -1.65 5.96 5.71
N PHE A 58 -2.57 5.95 4.76
CA PHE A 58 -2.67 7.00 3.74
C PHE A 58 -4.10 7.46 3.49
N VAL A 59 -4.25 8.68 3.00
CA VAL A 59 -5.55 9.26 2.65
C VAL A 59 -5.89 8.94 1.21
N LEU A 60 -7.06 8.35 1.00
CA LEU A 60 -7.63 8.06 -0.31
C LEU A 60 -8.02 9.36 -1.02
N ARG A 61 -7.76 9.45 -2.32
CA ARG A 61 -8.18 10.63 -3.08
C ARG A 61 -9.69 10.63 -3.30
N ALA A 62 -10.27 11.82 -3.46
CA ALA A 62 -11.68 11.96 -3.81
C ALA A 62 -12.00 11.20 -5.11
N GLY A 63 -13.00 10.32 -5.07
CA GLY A 63 -13.44 9.51 -6.21
C GLY A 63 -12.50 8.37 -6.60
N GLU A 64 -11.43 8.11 -5.85
CA GLU A 64 -10.52 7.00 -6.12
C GLU A 64 -11.11 5.68 -5.62
N ASP A 65 -10.92 4.62 -6.40
CA ASP A 65 -11.30 3.26 -6.01
C ASP A 65 -10.36 2.76 -4.89
N SER A 66 -10.94 2.45 -3.74
CA SER A 66 -10.19 2.06 -2.54
C SER A 66 -9.43 0.74 -2.70
N ARG A 67 -9.96 -0.21 -3.49
CA ARG A 67 -9.30 -1.49 -3.80
C ARG A 67 -8.04 -1.23 -4.63
N ARG A 68 -8.16 -0.47 -5.72
CA ARG A 68 -7.03 -0.14 -6.59
C ARG A 68 -5.97 0.65 -5.83
N ALA A 69 -6.37 1.57 -4.96
CA ALA A 69 -5.43 2.38 -4.17
C ALA A 69 -4.58 1.53 -3.22
N VAL A 70 -5.19 0.61 -2.45
CA VAL A 70 -4.42 -0.25 -1.53
C VAL A 70 -3.55 -1.27 -2.24
N GLN A 71 -3.95 -1.74 -3.43
CA GLN A 71 -3.14 -2.62 -4.27
C GLN A 71 -1.96 -1.86 -4.92
N ALA A 72 -2.20 -0.62 -5.36
CA ALA A 72 -1.13 0.27 -5.83
C ALA A 72 -0.13 0.59 -4.71
N CYS A 73 -0.59 0.81 -3.48
CA CYS A 73 0.28 0.97 -2.32
C CYS A 73 1.12 -0.29 -2.07
N ALA A 74 0.50 -1.47 -2.00
CA ALA A 74 1.22 -2.74 -1.84
C ALA A 74 2.31 -2.91 -2.90
N THR A 75 1.99 -2.62 -4.17
CA THR A 75 2.95 -2.68 -5.30
C THR A 75 4.06 -1.64 -5.19
N ALA A 76 3.73 -0.43 -4.76
CA ALA A 76 4.70 0.66 -4.60
C ALA A 76 5.71 0.34 -3.50
N PHE A 77 5.26 -0.24 -2.39
CA PHE A 77 6.11 -0.58 -1.25
C PHE A 77 6.61 -2.03 -1.28
N ALA A 78 6.27 -2.81 -2.31
CA ALA A 78 6.67 -4.20 -2.48
C ALA A 78 8.20 -4.37 -2.45
N HIS A 79 8.92 -3.44 -3.08
CA HIS A 79 10.38 -3.48 -3.22
C HIS A 79 11.12 -2.73 -2.11
N ALA A 80 10.42 -1.87 -1.35
CA ALA A 80 10.97 -1.35 -0.08
C ALA A 80 11.21 -2.47 0.93
N GLN A 81 10.55 -3.62 0.78
CA GLN A 81 10.68 -4.80 1.64
C GLN A 81 12.07 -5.44 1.63
N THR A 82 12.90 -5.21 0.61
CA THR A 82 14.22 -5.88 0.49
C THR A 82 15.39 -5.08 1.07
N LEU A 83 15.18 -3.81 1.43
CA LEU A 83 16.24 -2.90 1.92
C LEU A 83 15.96 -2.32 3.31
N GLU A 84 14.70 -2.33 3.76
CA GLU A 84 14.26 -1.83 5.08
C GLU A 84 13.34 -2.84 5.79
N THR A 85 12.85 -2.50 6.99
CA THR A 85 11.79 -3.24 7.68
C THR A 85 10.60 -3.45 6.72
N PRO A 86 10.09 -4.69 6.57
CA PRO A 86 9.09 -4.99 5.56
C PRO A 86 7.79 -4.23 5.83
N ILE A 87 7.19 -3.68 4.78
CA ILE A 87 5.84 -3.14 4.84
C ILE A 87 4.86 -4.27 4.58
N THR A 88 4.01 -4.59 5.55
CA THR A 88 3.08 -5.72 5.46
C THR A 88 1.64 -5.30 5.25
N GLN A 89 1.29 -4.03 5.53
CA GLN A 89 -0.05 -3.52 5.33
C GLN A 89 -0.06 -2.11 4.76
N CYS A 90 -0.96 -1.87 3.80
CA CYS A 90 -1.37 -0.53 3.43
C CYS A 90 -2.83 -0.33 3.79
N ARG A 91 -3.15 0.76 4.48
CA ARG A 91 -4.50 1.09 4.95
C ARG A 91 -4.92 2.45 4.38
N ALA A 92 -6.01 2.43 3.63
CA ALA A 92 -6.60 3.63 3.03
C ALA A 92 -7.66 4.21 3.95
N PHE A 93 -7.62 5.52 4.18
CA PHE A 93 -8.58 6.26 4.99
C PHE A 93 -9.29 7.31 4.15
N GLY A 94 -10.53 7.63 4.50
CA GLY A 94 -11.26 8.73 3.85
C GLY A 94 -10.74 10.12 4.25
N SER A 95 -10.01 10.21 5.35
CA SER A 95 -9.40 11.46 5.83
C SER A 95 -8.20 11.20 6.74
N ALA A 96 -7.32 12.21 6.89
CA ALA A 96 -6.24 12.16 7.86
C ALA A 96 -6.74 12.06 9.32
N ARG A 97 -7.95 12.58 9.60
CA ARG A 97 -8.59 12.48 10.92
C ARG A 97 -8.91 11.02 11.26
N ASP A 98 -9.50 10.28 10.32
CA ASP A 98 -9.85 8.86 10.50
C ASP A 98 -8.59 8.01 10.77
N ALA A 99 -7.50 8.30 10.06
CA ALA A 99 -6.21 7.65 10.27
C ALA A 99 -5.64 7.95 11.68
N ARG A 100 -5.75 9.19 12.17
CA ARG A 100 -5.31 9.57 13.52
C ARG A 100 -6.15 8.91 14.61
N ILE A 101 -7.47 8.85 14.43
CA ILE A 101 -8.37 8.13 15.34
C ILE A 101 -7.96 6.65 15.39
N GLN A 102 -7.68 6.03 14.25
CA GLN A 102 -7.24 4.63 14.19
C GLN A 102 -5.92 4.37 14.93
N LEU A 103 -4.98 5.33 14.89
CA LEU A 103 -3.71 5.24 15.61
C LEU A 103 -3.90 5.35 17.13
N GLN A 104 -4.81 6.21 17.58
CA GLN A 104 -5.12 6.41 19.00
C GLN A 104 -6.01 5.29 19.58
N HIS A 105 -6.86 4.71 18.73
CA HIS A 105 -7.81 3.65 19.08
C HIS A 105 -7.66 2.47 18.11
N PRO A 106 -6.65 1.60 18.32
CA PRO A 106 -6.39 0.44 17.46
C PRO A 106 -7.54 -0.57 17.42
N ASP A 107 -8.45 -0.52 18.40
CA ASP A 107 -9.66 -1.33 18.50
C ASP A 107 -10.76 -0.86 17.53
N LEU A 108 -10.67 0.34 16.95
CA LEU A 108 -11.63 0.81 15.95
C LEU A 108 -11.23 0.37 14.54
N ASN A 109 -12.18 0.47 13.60
CA ASN A 109 -12.00 0.26 12.17
C ASN A 109 -12.38 1.51 11.38
N CYS A 110 -11.44 2.45 11.26
CA CYS A 110 -11.65 3.69 10.52
C CYS A 110 -11.22 3.61 9.05
N GLU A 111 -10.50 2.55 8.66
CA GLU A 111 -10.04 2.36 7.28
C GLU A 111 -11.19 2.06 6.31
N LEU A 112 -11.09 2.53 5.08
CA LEU A 112 -11.99 2.23 3.96
C LEU A 112 -11.57 0.94 3.25
N ALA A 113 -10.27 0.68 3.19
CA ALA A 113 -9.70 -0.52 2.60
C ALA A 113 -8.34 -0.80 3.21
N ARG A 114 -7.93 -2.06 3.14
CA ARG A 114 -6.57 -2.48 3.44
C ARG A 114 -6.07 -3.51 2.45
N SER A 115 -4.78 -3.49 2.20
CA SER A 115 -4.06 -4.63 1.63
C SER A 115 -3.13 -5.21 2.70
N ARG A 116 -3.05 -6.54 2.77
CA ARG A 116 -2.14 -7.26 3.65
C ARG A 116 -1.31 -8.22 2.82
N GLN A 117 0.01 -8.12 2.96
CA GLN A 117 0.96 -9.01 2.34
C GLN A 117 1.85 -9.65 3.40
N GLU A 118 2.27 -10.88 3.15
CA GLU A 118 3.30 -11.51 3.95
C GLU A 118 4.66 -10.86 3.63
N PRO A 119 5.57 -10.75 4.61
CA PRO A 119 6.91 -10.25 4.36
C PRO A 119 7.59 -11.01 3.23
N TYR A 120 8.28 -10.28 2.35
CA TYR A 120 9.06 -10.82 1.23
C TYR A 120 8.25 -11.54 0.15
N MET A 121 6.91 -11.44 0.20
CA MET A 121 6.03 -11.97 -0.83
C MET A 121 5.71 -10.91 -1.90
N ASP A 122 5.38 -11.38 -3.10
CA ASP A 122 4.96 -10.54 -4.21
C ASP A 122 3.68 -9.76 -3.84
N ALA A 123 3.67 -8.45 -4.10
CA ALA A 123 2.52 -7.59 -3.89
C ALA A 123 1.30 -7.99 -4.74
N GLY A 124 1.49 -8.73 -5.84
CA GLY A 124 0.41 -9.35 -6.59
C GLY A 124 -0.41 -10.36 -5.76
N ARG A 125 0.13 -10.86 -4.64
CA ARG A 125 -0.55 -11.78 -3.71
C ARG A 125 -1.14 -11.10 -2.48
N ALA A 126 -1.13 -9.76 -2.43
CA ALA A 126 -1.67 -9.03 -1.30
C ALA A 126 -3.18 -9.29 -1.15
N LEU A 127 -3.59 -9.68 0.05
CA LEU A 127 -4.98 -9.84 0.40
C LEU A 127 -5.63 -8.46 0.54
N VAL A 128 -6.60 -8.14 -0.32
CA VAL A 128 -7.33 -6.88 -0.22
C VAL A 128 -8.63 -7.08 0.55
N THR A 129 -8.89 -6.19 1.50
CA THR A 129 -10.14 -6.14 2.26
C THR A 129 -10.75 -4.75 2.18
N ILE A 130 -12.04 -4.66 1.89
CA ILE A 130 -12.79 -3.40 1.78
C ILE A 130 -13.75 -3.28 2.94
N ASN A 131 -13.79 -2.12 3.61
CA ASN A 131 -14.75 -1.79 4.64
C ASN A 131 -16.05 -1.25 4.01
N THR A 132 -17.10 -2.04 4.09
CA THR A 132 -18.49 -1.71 3.74
C THR A 132 -19.36 -1.38 4.96
N GLY A 133 -18.82 -1.50 6.18
CA GLY A 133 -19.54 -1.21 7.42
C GLY A 133 -19.47 0.25 7.84
N GLU A 134 -19.91 0.49 9.08
CA GLU A 134 -19.82 1.81 9.70
C GLU A 134 -18.34 2.17 9.99
N ARG A 135 -17.95 3.39 9.60
CA ARG A 135 -16.59 3.90 9.80
C ARG A 135 -16.32 4.13 11.28
N CYS A 136 -15.13 3.74 11.72
CA CYS A 136 -14.67 3.83 13.10
C CYS A 136 -15.52 3.05 14.11
N ALA A 137 -16.19 1.98 13.68
CA ALA A 137 -16.83 1.02 14.58
C ALA A 137 -15.80 0.12 15.28
N ARG A 138 -16.14 -0.44 16.45
CA ARG A 138 -15.27 -1.39 17.16
C ARG A 138 -15.02 -2.65 16.34
N ARG A 139 -13.79 -3.15 16.40
CA ARG A 139 -13.40 -4.49 15.93
C ARG A 139 -13.93 -5.54 16.88
N ASN A 140 -14.63 -6.52 16.33
CA ASN A 140 -14.95 -7.75 17.06
C ASN A 140 -13.75 -8.73 17.13
N SER A 141 -12.65 -8.48 16.38
CA SER A 141 -11.38 -9.21 16.51
C SER A 141 -10.21 -8.44 15.87
N LEU A 142 -9.01 -8.57 16.44
CA LEU A 142 -7.77 -7.93 15.94
C LEU A 142 -7.35 -8.42 14.55
N ASN A 143 -7.70 -9.65 14.20
CA ASN A 143 -7.34 -10.30 12.93
C ASN A 143 -8.48 -10.32 11.92
N ASN A 144 -9.72 -10.18 12.39
CA ASN A 144 -10.87 -10.05 11.51
C ASN A 144 -11.16 -8.59 11.25
N ALA A 145 -11.59 -8.35 10.03
CA ALA A 145 -11.89 -7.03 9.56
C ALA A 145 -13.16 -6.43 10.22
N GLY A 146 -13.79 -7.06 11.21
CA GLY A 146 -15.08 -6.62 11.74
C GLY A 146 -16.23 -7.06 10.81
N THR A 147 -17.48 -6.77 11.22
CA THR A 147 -18.69 -7.25 10.54
C THR A 147 -18.97 -6.61 9.19
N GLY A 148 -18.25 -5.54 8.84
CA GLY A 148 -18.46 -4.78 7.62
C GLY A 148 -17.28 -4.84 6.66
N PHE A 149 -16.56 -5.95 6.56
CA PHE A 149 -15.46 -6.03 5.63
C PHE A 149 -15.55 -7.26 4.74
N HIS A 150 -15.35 -7.04 3.45
CA HIS A 150 -15.30 -8.10 2.45
C HIS A 150 -13.87 -8.29 1.98
N THR A 151 -13.35 -9.49 2.23
CA THR A 151 -12.07 -9.91 1.69
C THR A 151 -12.27 -10.29 0.24
N ILE A 152 -11.62 -9.57 -0.66
CA ILE A 152 -11.59 -9.90 -2.08
C ILE A 152 -10.31 -10.69 -2.30
N LYS A 153 -10.43 -12.02 -2.39
CA LYS A 153 -9.34 -12.85 -2.91
C LYS A 153 -9.39 -12.72 -4.44
N GLU A 154 -8.40 -12.07 -5.03
CA GLU A 154 -8.14 -12.30 -6.46
C GLU A 154 -7.62 -13.73 -6.57
N GLN A 155 -8.44 -14.62 -7.15
CA GLN A 155 -7.90 -15.78 -7.84
C GLN A 155 -7.26 -15.25 -9.12
N GLN A 156 -5.94 -15.17 -9.13
CA GLN A 156 -5.19 -15.22 -10.37
C GLN A 156 -5.06 -16.68 -10.81
#